data_AF-A0A255R477-F1
#
_entry.id   AF-A0A255R477-F1
#
_cell.length_a   1.000
_cell.length_b   1.000
_cell.length_c   1.000
_cell.angle_alpha   90.00
_cell.angle_beta   90.00
_cell.angle_gamma   90.00
#
_symmetry.space_group_name_H-M   'P 1'
#
loop_
_entity.id
_entity.type
_entity.pdbx_description
1 polymer ?
#
loop_
_entity_poly.entity_id
_entity_poly.type
_entity_poly.pdbx_seq_one_letter_code
_entity_poly.pdbx_strand_id
1 'polypeptide(L)'
;MGSELFANDAFGDRRSNLERHLHRIEVFEVALQNSFGLDLRVLRRRVDDRQIDGGAVSVKPFQYLPEVLPFIQPRVDQLERKQRSAFEAIKELAVDSFWQVYTDFQPLVHAIATDAGVDADQLGPVLARSILLFESSRGTKFVTYVEKCLREAVKNLRGQRFADLYGIPVSAGRLVHQISWQVQQAEIELGCGLSTEEFDRVVIGFLNEHSVRFSRMTIEKIAAVLRNGLPKQSIESCQKWLEPSTDVCFQVPGNDCQVDEQDEHRYQISQIHEAMRRAKFSQIEQAIVLERLGLAYQATVFEQVARRCTSATLRKRASRLLVRLMAARYQPQSPRFGWLMDETATSAKAELVETIAELVSSVPSEQSEFGMRGFVDDLLNWMSVSESVYRISISERGALCEYLFPDSGRAGKATNHLESNTFSKLRAALIEQERLDFPFWSM
;
A
#
# COMPACT_ATOMS: atom_id res chain seq x y z
N MET A 1 46.06 35.05 -6.59
CA MET A 1 45.96 33.65 -6.15
C MET A 1 44.62 33.46 -5.46
N GLY A 2 43.78 32.57 -6.00
CA GLY A 2 42.76 31.80 -5.28
C GLY A 2 41.49 32.51 -4.80
N SER A 3 40.41 32.43 -5.58
CA SER A 3 39.35 31.43 -5.34
C SER A 3 38.17 31.66 -6.29
N GLU A 4 38.24 30.98 -7.42
CA GLU A 4 37.10 30.61 -8.24
C GLU A 4 36.18 29.71 -7.42
N LEU A 5 34.97 30.17 -7.09
CA LEU A 5 33.85 29.30 -6.68
C LEU A 5 32.48 29.88 -7.12
N PHE A 6 32.47 30.88 -8.01
CA PHE A 6 31.27 31.46 -8.62
C PHE A 6 31.20 31.20 -10.13
N ALA A 7 31.58 29.99 -10.54
CA ALA A 7 31.43 29.55 -11.93
C ALA A 7 30.88 28.12 -11.94
N ASN A 8 29.56 28.00 -11.89
CA ASN A 8 28.84 26.82 -12.39
C ASN A 8 27.43 27.15 -12.89
N ASP A 9 27.24 28.37 -13.43
CA ASP A 9 26.09 28.70 -14.30
C ASP A 9 26.40 28.40 -15.79
N ALA A 10 27.45 27.63 -16.10
CA ALA A 10 28.05 27.53 -17.43
C ALA A 10 27.83 26.19 -18.18
N PHE A 11 26.80 25.41 -17.81
CA PHE A 11 26.20 24.41 -18.71
C PHE A 11 24.71 24.65 -18.70
N GLY A 12 24.19 25.29 -19.77
CA GLY A 12 22.81 25.78 -19.86
C GLY A 12 21.81 24.77 -19.31
N ASP A 13 21.31 25.05 -18.11
CA ASP A 13 20.34 24.20 -17.44
C ASP A 13 19.02 24.33 -18.23
N ARG A 14 18.82 23.41 -19.18
CA ARG A 14 17.64 23.35 -20.06
C ARG A 14 16.35 23.02 -19.29
N ARG A 15 16.43 22.87 -17.97
CA ARG A 15 15.30 22.64 -17.08
C ARG A 15 14.38 23.86 -17.03
N SER A 16 13.09 23.57 -17.07
CA SER A 16 12.04 24.54 -16.78
C SER A 16 12.16 25.10 -15.35
N ASN A 17 11.57 26.27 -15.08
CA ASN A 17 11.60 26.86 -13.73
C ASN A 17 11.02 25.89 -12.68
N LEU A 18 9.93 25.19 -13.00
CA LEU A 18 9.34 24.17 -12.13
C LEU A 18 10.33 23.04 -11.82
N GLU A 19 11.01 22.49 -12.83
CA GLU A 19 12.01 21.43 -12.64
C GLU A 19 13.19 21.91 -11.78
N ARG A 20 13.62 23.17 -11.92
CA ARG A 20 14.66 23.75 -11.06
C ARG A 20 14.21 23.85 -9.61
N HIS A 21 12.98 24.28 -9.35
CA HIS A 21 12.44 24.34 -7.99
C HIS A 21 12.28 22.95 -7.36
N LEU A 22 11.75 21.98 -8.09
CA LEU A 22 11.62 20.60 -7.64
C LEU A 22 12.99 19.96 -7.36
N HIS A 23 13.99 20.24 -8.21
CA HIS A 23 15.34 19.75 -8.01
C HIS A 23 15.98 20.30 -6.73
N ARG A 24 15.75 21.58 -6.39
CA ARG A 24 16.25 22.16 -5.13
C ARG A 24 15.66 21.49 -3.89
N ILE A 25 14.38 21.11 -3.96
CA ILE A 25 13.70 20.35 -2.90
C ILE A 25 14.30 18.94 -2.80
N GLU A 26 14.50 18.26 -3.93
CA GLU A 26 15.13 16.93 -4.00
C GLU A 26 16.55 16.94 -3.41
N VAL A 27 17.37 17.95 -3.73
CA VAL A 27 18.71 18.10 -3.15
C VAL A 27 18.66 18.23 -1.63
N PHE A 28 17.69 18.96 -1.09
CA PHE A 28 17.49 19.06 0.36
C PHE A 28 17.08 17.72 0.98
N GLU A 29 16.18 16.96 0.35
CA GLU A 29 15.80 15.63 0.81
C GLU A 29 16.97 14.66 0.86
N VAL A 30 17.80 14.66 -0.19
CA VAL A 30 19.03 13.87 -0.24
C VAL A 30 20.01 14.32 0.85
N ALA A 31 20.14 15.62 1.08
CA ALA A 31 20.99 16.14 2.16
C ALA A 31 20.50 15.70 3.55
N LEU A 32 19.18 15.70 3.80
CA LEU A 32 18.58 15.20 5.04
C LEU A 32 18.86 13.71 5.25
N GLN A 33 18.67 12.92 4.21
CA GLN A 33 18.85 11.47 4.26
C GLN A 33 20.33 11.11 4.45
N ASN A 34 21.25 11.79 3.76
CA ASN A 34 22.68 11.50 3.83
C ASN A 34 23.33 12.02 5.11
N SER A 35 22.94 13.20 5.57
CA SER A 35 23.60 13.87 6.71
C SER A 35 23.00 13.47 8.06
N PHE A 36 21.70 13.14 8.10
CA PHE A 36 20.98 12.89 9.36
C PHE A 36 20.21 11.56 9.39
N GLY A 37 20.22 10.79 8.30
CA GLY A 37 19.46 9.53 8.19
C GLY A 37 17.94 9.73 8.18
N LEU A 38 17.49 10.95 7.86
CA LEU A 38 16.11 11.40 7.96
C LEU A 38 15.38 11.24 6.63
N ASP A 39 14.23 10.58 6.68
CA ASP A 39 13.36 10.34 5.52
C ASP A 39 12.01 11.01 5.74
N LEU A 40 11.69 12.03 4.92
CA LEU A 40 10.45 12.78 5.01
C LEU A 40 9.21 11.90 4.88
N ARG A 41 9.28 10.72 4.26
CA ARG A 41 8.16 9.77 4.14
C ARG A 41 7.75 9.20 5.48
N VAL A 42 8.74 8.94 6.31
CA VAL A 42 8.60 8.23 7.58
C VAL A 42 8.50 9.20 8.75
N LEU A 43 9.06 10.40 8.61
CA LEU A 43 9.05 11.40 9.68
C LEU A 43 7.62 11.80 10.07
N ARG A 44 7.42 11.90 11.38
CA ARG A 44 6.16 12.29 12.03
C ARG A 44 6.46 13.23 13.19
N ARG A 45 5.52 14.13 13.48
CA ARG A 45 5.50 14.98 14.67
C ARG A 45 4.38 14.56 15.61
N ARG A 46 4.60 14.76 16.91
CA ARG A 46 3.53 14.70 17.92
C ARG A 46 2.77 16.02 17.87
N VAL A 47 1.45 15.94 17.83
CA VAL A 47 0.53 17.07 17.88
C VAL A 47 -0.35 16.87 19.11
N ASP A 48 -0.26 17.81 20.04
CA ASP A 48 -1.15 17.89 21.20
C ASP A 48 -2.49 18.46 20.69
N ASP A 49 -3.43 17.58 20.34
CA ASP A 49 -4.78 17.98 19.93
C ASP A 49 -5.62 18.29 21.20
N ARG A 50 -5.26 19.34 21.95
CA ARG A 50 -5.97 19.77 23.19
C ARG A 50 -7.40 20.28 22.96
N GLN A 51 -7.86 20.32 21.71
CA GLN A 51 -9.20 20.80 21.33
C GLN A 51 -10.19 19.67 21.00
N ILE A 52 -9.78 18.41 21.11
CA ILE A 52 -10.68 17.25 21.01
C ILE A 52 -10.73 16.63 22.40
N ASP A 53 -11.90 16.69 23.04
CA ASP A 53 -12.13 16.20 24.41
C ASP A 53 -11.45 14.84 24.64
N GLY A 54 -10.44 14.80 25.51
CA GLY A 54 -9.74 13.56 25.88
C GLY A 54 -8.21 13.57 25.85
N GLY A 55 -7.54 14.69 25.54
CA GLY A 55 -6.08 14.84 25.77
C GLY A 55 -5.17 13.83 25.05
N ALA A 56 -5.65 13.24 23.95
CA ALA A 56 -4.90 12.25 23.20
C ALA A 56 -3.80 12.92 22.35
N VAL A 57 -2.55 12.50 22.54
CA VAL A 57 -1.42 12.90 21.69
C VAL A 57 -1.56 12.19 20.34
N SER A 58 -1.75 12.94 19.25
CA SER A 58 -1.81 12.38 17.90
C SER A 58 -0.45 12.49 17.20
N VAL A 59 -0.11 11.52 16.36
CA VAL A 59 1.16 11.52 15.60
C VAL A 59 0.84 11.78 14.14
N LYS A 60 1.20 12.95 13.63
CA LYS A 60 0.88 13.40 12.26
C LYS A 60 2.14 13.52 11.39
N PRO A 61 2.06 13.23 10.08
CA PRO A 61 3.17 13.51 9.16
C PRO A 61 3.48 14.99 9.07
N PHE A 62 4.75 15.29 8.76
CA PHE A 62 5.14 16.64 8.35
C PHE A 62 4.49 16.96 7.01
N GLN A 63 3.85 18.12 6.95
CA GLN A 63 3.14 18.61 5.77
C GLN A 63 3.97 19.63 5.02
N TYR A 64 4.75 20.44 5.74
CA TYR A 64 5.55 21.52 5.17
C TYR A 64 7.04 21.37 5.52
N LEU A 65 7.90 21.82 4.61
CA LEU A 65 9.36 21.86 4.79
C LEU A 65 9.77 22.63 6.06
N PRO A 66 9.22 23.83 6.35
CA PRO A 66 9.51 24.58 7.57
C PRO A 66 9.17 23.84 8.87
N GLU A 67 8.18 22.93 8.87
CA GLU A 67 7.84 22.16 10.07
C GLU A 67 8.96 21.19 10.47
N VAL A 68 9.79 20.76 9.51
CA VAL A 68 10.89 19.83 9.73
C VAL A 68 12.10 20.54 10.36
N LEU A 69 12.26 21.84 10.11
CA LEU A 69 13.46 22.60 10.49
C LEU A 69 13.72 22.62 12.01
N PRO A 70 12.72 22.87 12.88
CA PRO A 70 12.93 22.82 14.33
C PRO A 70 13.38 21.44 14.83
N PHE A 71 13.00 20.36 14.15
CA PHE A 71 13.35 19.00 14.55
C PHE A 71 14.78 18.63 14.19
N ILE A 72 15.36 19.26 13.17
CA ILE A 72 16.72 18.97 12.71
C ILE A 72 17.75 19.95 13.26
N GLN A 73 17.32 21.14 13.71
CA GLN A 73 18.20 22.20 14.19
C GLN A 73 19.24 21.74 15.22
N PRO A 74 18.89 20.92 16.25
CA PRO A 74 19.89 20.44 17.22
C PRO A 74 21.01 19.60 16.61
N ARG A 75 20.74 18.91 15.48
CA ARG A 75 21.74 18.13 14.74
C ARG A 75 22.56 19.01 13.80
N VAL A 76 21.94 20.03 13.22
CA VAL A 76 22.62 21.05 12.40
C VAL A 76 23.63 21.83 13.24
N ASP A 77 23.27 22.15 14.49
CA ASP A 77 24.14 22.90 15.40
C ASP A 77 25.42 22.13 15.79
N GLN A 78 25.43 20.81 15.63
CA GLN A 78 26.59 19.93 15.88
C GLN A 78 27.53 19.81 14.67
N LEU A 79 27.15 20.35 13.50
CA LEU A 79 27.97 20.30 12.29
C LEU A 79 29.13 21.29 12.33
N GLU A 80 30.21 20.96 11.61
CA GLU A 80 31.33 21.88 11.42
C GLU A 80 30.89 23.14 10.64
N ARG A 81 31.56 24.27 10.87
CA ARG A 81 31.18 25.58 10.29
C ARG A 81 30.95 25.55 8.78
N LYS A 82 31.79 24.83 8.02
CA LYS A 82 31.65 24.69 6.56
C LYS A 82 30.43 23.84 6.18
N GLN A 83 30.20 22.72 6.87
CA GLN A 83 29.07 21.83 6.63
C GLN A 83 27.75 22.50 7.00
N ARG A 84 27.72 23.22 8.12
CA ARG A 84 26.58 24.03 8.54
C ARG A 84 26.26 25.10 7.50
N SER A 85 27.24 25.88 7.04
CA SER A 85 27.01 26.90 6.01
C SER A 85 26.47 26.31 4.69
N ALA A 86 26.97 25.16 4.27
CA ALA A 86 26.47 24.48 3.06
C ALA A 86 25.03 23.98 3.25
N PHE A 87 24.73 23.39 4.40
CA PHE A 87 23.39 22.93 4.73
C PHE A 87 22.37 24.08 4.78
N GLU A 88 22.73 25.20 5.42
CA GLU A 88 21.87 26.38 5.52
C GLU A 88 21.55 26.98 4.14
N ALA A 89 22.54 27.04 3.24
CA ALA A 89 22.32 27.51 1.86
C ALA A 89 21.36 26.59 1.08
N ILE A 90 21.51 25.26 1.21
CA ILE A 90 20.59 24.29 0.58
C ILE A 90 19.19 24.42 1.17
N LYS A 91 19.08 24.58 2.49
CA LYS A 91 17.83 24.76 3.22
C LYS A 91 17.06 25.98 2.74
N GLU A 92 17.70 27.15 2.66
CA GLU A 92 17.06 28.40 2.22
C GLU A 92 16.49 28.26 0.80
N LEU A 93 17.31 27.79 -0.14
CA LEU A 93 16.88 27.60 -1.53
C LEU A 93 15.73 26.59 -1.68
N ALA A 94 15.70 25.55 -0.85
CA ALA A 94 14.64 24.56 -0.85
C ALA A 94 13.33 25.10 -0.25
N VAL A 95 13.40 25.88 0.83
CA VAL A 95 12.23 26.51 1.46
C VAL A 95 11.59 27.52 0.50
N ASP A 96 12.39 28.37 -0.14
CA ASP A 96 11.88 29.35 -1.10
C ASP A 96 11.25 28.65 -2.31
N SER A 97 11.91 27.61 -2.83
CA SER A 97 11.38 26.83 -3.96
C SER A 97 10.11 26.07 -3.60
N PHE A 98 10.00 25.56 -2.37
CA PHE A 98 8.79 24.92 -1.88
C PHE A 98 7.61 25.87 -1.87
N TRP A 99 7.77 27.07 -1.29
CA TRP A 99 6.68 28.05 -1.23
C TRP A 99 6.30 28.59 -2.60
N GLN A 100 7.27 28.74 -3.51
CA GLN A 100 6.99 29.11 -4.89
C GLN A 100 6.10 28.06 -5.57
N VAL A 101 6.49 26.78 -5.54
CA VAL A 101 5.70 25.69 -6.15
C VAL A 101 4.35 25.55 -5.46
N TYR A 102 4.30 25.69 -4.13
CA TYR A 102 3.04 25.65 -3.39
C TYR A 102 2.08 26.74 -3.85
N THR A 103 2.56 27.97 -3.99
CA THR A 103 1.76 29.13 -4.41
C THR A 103 1.31 28.99 -5.87
N ASP A 104 2.21 28.57 -6.77
CA ASP A 104 1.91 28.37 -8.19
C ASP A 104 0.80 27.34 -8.42
N PHE A 105 0.66 26.36 -7.53
CA PHE A 105 -0.34 25.28 -7.62
C PHE A 105 -1.57 25.49 -6.74
N GLN A 106 -1.66 26.58 -5.98
CA GLN A 106 -2.88 26.95 -5.24
C GLN A 106 -4.12 27.09 -6.14
N PRO A 107 -4.04 27.71 -7.34
CA PRO A 107 -5.20 27.79 -8.24
C PRO A 107 -5.74 26.42 -8.65
N LEU A 108 -4.87 25.42 -8.83
CA LEU A 108 -5.29 24.04 -9.13
C LEU A 108 -6.05 23.42 -7.95
N VAL A 109 -5.58 23.65 -6.71
CA VAL A 109 -6.28 23.21 -5.50
C VAL A 109 -7.66 23.83 -5.41
N HIS A 110 -7.78 25.14 -5.64
CA HIS A 110 -9.05 25.85 -5.61
C HIS A 110 -10.00 25.36 -6.71
N ALA A 111 -9.50 25.13 -7.91
CA ALA A 111 -10.27 24.57 -9.01
C ALA A 111 -10.82 23.17 -8.67
N ILE A 112 -9.97 22.28 -8.16
CA ILE A 112 -10.38 20.92 -7.76
C ILE A 112 -11.34 20.96 -6.57
N ALA A 113 -11.09 21.82 -5.58
CA ALA A 113 -11.95 21.98 -4.42
C ALA A 113 -13.35 22.45 -4.81
N THR A 114 -13.42 23.46 -5.69
CA THR A 114 -14.68 24.01 -6.21
C THR A 114 -15.45 22.97 -7.02
N ASP A 115 -14.77 22.30 -7.96
CA ASP A 115 -15.37 21.23 -8.77
C ASP A 115 -15.87 20.07 -7.90
N ALA A 116 -15.11 19.74 -6.85
CA ALA A 116 -15.46 18.68 -5.93
C ALA A 116 -16.41 19.10 -4.79
N GLY A 117 -16.77 20.38 -4.65
CA GLY A 117 -17.57 20.87 -3.52
C GLY A 117 -16.96 20.51 -2.15
N VAL A 118 -15.63 20.54 -2.04
CA VAL A 118 -14.90 20.35 -0.77
C VAL A 118 -14.18 21.64 -0.38
N ASP A 119 -13.86 21.77 0.90
CA ASP A 119 -13.11 22.91 1.40
C ASP A 119 -11.65 22.88 0.88
N ALA A 120 -11.22 23.98 0.26
CA ALA A 120 -9.89 24.11 -0.31
C ALA A 120 -8.80 24.05 0.77
N ASP A 121 -9.09 24.53 1.98
CA ASP A 121 -8.16 24.51 3.11
C ASP A 121 -7.78 23.08 3.51
N GLN A 122 -8.67 22.11 3.28
CA GLN A 122 -8.41 20.69 3.56
C GLN A 122 -7.48 20.04 2.51
N LEU A 123 -7.37 20.63 1.32
CA LEU A 123 -6.49 20.15 0.24
C LEU A 123 -5.11 20.82 0.24
N GLY A 124 -4.97 21.98 0.88
CA GLY A 124 -3.68 22.67 1.05
C GLY A 124 -2.57 21.78 1.63
N PRO A 125 -2.80 21.08 2.75
CA PRO A 125 -1.84 20.13 3.30
C PRO A 125 -1.46 18.98 2.36
N VAL A 126 -2.37 18.56 1.48
CA VAL A 126 -2.14 17.48 0.51
C VAL A 126 -1.21 17.97 -0.60
N LEU A 127 -1.40 19.19 -1.10
CA LEU A 127 -0.48 19.81 -2.05
C LEU A 127 0.92 19.94 -1.44
N ALA A 128 1.00 20.51 -0.24
CA ALA A 128 2.25 20.66 0.51
C ALA A 128 2.98 19.32 0.62
N ARG A 129 2.25 18.28 1.03
CA ARG A 129 2.82 16.94 1.19
C ARG A 129 3.23 16.29 -0.12
N SER A 130 2.50 16.55 -1.21
CA SER A 130 2.80 16.01 -2.54
C SER A 130 4.09 16.60 -3.09
N ILE A 131 4.33 17.90 -2.86
CA ILE A 131 5.60 18.56 -3.22
C ILE A 131 6.78 17.88 -2.51
N LEU A 132 6.67 17.62 -1.20
CA LEU A 132 7.71 16.97 -0.38
C LEU A 132 7.94 15.49 -0.65
N LEU A 133 7.08 14.84 -1.43
CA LEU A 133 7.15 13.39 -1.67
C LEU A 133 7.38 13.04 -3.13
N PHE A 134 7.41 14.05 -3.99
CA PHE A 134 7.57 13.86 -5.42
C PHE A 134 8.98 13.37 -5.75
N GLU A 135 9.07 12.26 -6.48
CA GLU A 135 10.32 11.72 -7.01
C GLU A 135 10.34 11.84 -8.52
N SER A 136 11.22 12.72 -9.03
CA SER A 136 11.46 12.92 -10.46
C SER A 136 11.92 11.63 -11.16
N SER A 137 12.67 10.78 -10.45
CA SER A 137 13.21 9.50 -10.93
C SER A 137 12.16 8.47 -11.37
N ARG A 138 10.89 8.64 -10.96
CA ARG A 138 9.79 7.74 -11.35
C ARG A 138 9.23 8.01 -12.75
N GLY A 139 9.73 9.02 -13.45
CA GLY A 139 9.31 9.37 -14.81
C GLY A 139 7.86 9.87 -14.92
N THR A 140 7.18 10.13 -13.80
CA THR A 140 5.83 10.68 -13.77
C THR A 140 5.90 12.21 -13.77
N LYS A 141 5.12 12.88 -14.63
CA LYS A 141 5.04 14.34 -14.63
C LYS A 141 4.50 14.85 -13.28
N PHE A 142 5.10 15.92 -12.77
CA PHE A 142 4.73 16.50 -11.47
C PHE A 142 3.24 16.85 -11.37
N VAL A 143 2.69 17.52 -12.39
CA VAL A 143 1.27 17.91 -12.44
C VAL A 143 0.35 16.68 -12.32
N THR A 144 0.64 15.62 -13.09
CA THR A 144 -0.13 14.37 -13.07
C THR A 144 -0.08 13.69 -11.69
N TYR A 145 1.08 13.73 -11.03
CA TYR A 145 1.24 13.20 -9.68
C TYR A 145 0.41 13.98 -8.66
N VAL A 146 0.52 15.32 -8.66
CA VAL A 146 -0.22 16.19 -7.74
C VAL A 146 -1.72 16.06 -7.94
N GLU A 147 -2.18 16.04 -9.18
CA GLU A 147 -3.59 15.88 -9.52
C GLU A 147 -4.15 14.54 -9.01
N LYS A 148 -3.37 13.45 -9.14
CA LYS A 148 -3.74 12.14 -8.58
C LYS A 148 -3.84 12.19 -7.05
N CYS A 149 -2.88 12.82 -6.38
CA CYS A 149 -2.88 12.97 -4.93
C CYS A 149 -4.09 13.79 -4.43
N LEU A 150 -4.39 14.90 -5.11
CA LEU A 150 -5.54 15.75 -4.78
C LEU A 150 -6.87 15.02 -5.04
N ARG A 151 -7.01 14.29 -6.15
CA ARG A 151 -8.20 13.47 -6.41
C ARG A 151 -8.42 12.39 -5.35
N GLU A 152 -7.37 11.71 -4.92
CA GLU A 152 -7.48 10.73 -3.82
C GLU A 152 -7.83 11.39 -2.49
N ALA A 153 -7.30 12.57 -2.20
CA ALA A 153 -7.69 13.33 -1.01
C ALA A 153 -9.16 13.74 -1.05
N VAL A 154 -9.67 14.22 -2.19
CA VAL A 154 -11.10 14.53 -2.38
C VAL A 154 -11.96 13.29 -2.12
N LYS A 155 -11.58 12.12 -2.65
CA LYS A 155 -12.28 10.86 -2.37
C LYS A 155 -12.32 10.55 -0.89
N ASN A 156 -11.21 10.77 -0.18
CA ASN A 156 -11.14 10.55 1.26
C ASN A 156 -12.01 11.54 2.04
N LEU A 157 -11.99 12.84 1.70
CA LEU A 157 -12.79 13.86 2.36
C LEU A 157 -14.29 13.63 2.16
N ARG A 158 -14.71 13.33 0.93
CA ARG A 158 -16.10 12.96 0.64
C ARG A 158 -16.48 11.64 1.33
N GLY A 159 -15.58 10.67 1.31
CA GLY A 159 -15.77 9.40 2.01
C GLY A 159 -15.97 9.59 3.51
N GLN A 160 -15.17 10.46 4.14
CA GLN A 160 -15.33 10.85 5.54
C GLN A 160 -16.69 11.52 5.77
N ARG A 161 -17.07 12.48 4.92
CA ARG A 161 -18.36 13.15 5.03
C ARG A 161 -19.54 12.16 4.96
N PHE A 162 -19.49 11.18 4.07
CA PHE A 162 -20.54 10.15 4.00
C PHE A 162 -20.49 9.16 5.15
N ALA A 163 -19.29 8.83 5.63
CA ALA A 163 -19.13 8.04 6.84
C ALA A 163 -19.79 8.71 8.03
N ASP A 164 -19.54 10.00 8.23
CA ASP A 164 -20.14 10.80 9.29
C ASP A 164 -21.66 10.95 9.10
N LEU A 165 -22.11 11.21 7.86
CA LEU A 165 -23.54 11.40 7.55
C LEU A 165 -24.38 10.15 7.78
N TYR A 166 -23.84 8.98 7.43
CA TYR A 166 -24.56 7.71 7.46
C TYR A 166 -24.20 6.85 8.67
N GLY A 167 -23.21 7.25 9.48
CA GLY A 167 -22.73 6.42 10.58
C GLY A 167 -22.11 5.11 10.11
N ILE A 168 -21.37 5.16 9.00
CA ILE A 168 -20.69 4.01 8.39
C ILE A 168 -19.17 4.22 8.42
N PRO A 169 -18.37 3.15 8.29
CA PRO A 169 -16.92 3.28 8.11
C PRO A 169 -16.50 4.24 6.99
N VAL A 170 -15.41 4.98 7.17
CA VAL A 170 -14.78 5.83 6.13
C VAL A 170 -14.47 5.04 4.87
N SER A 171 -14.04 3.80 5.04
CA SER A 171 -13.80 2.83 3.98
C SER A 171 -15.07 2.57 3.14
N ALA A 172 -16.24 2.48 3.77
CA ALA A 172 -17.54 2.35 3.10
C ALA A 172 -18.05 3.68 2.54
N GLY A 173 -17.85 4.79 3.27
CA GLY A 173 -18.16 6.15 2.83
C GLY A 173 -17.54 6.50 1.48
N ARG A 174 -16.30 6.06 1.23
CA ARG A 174 -15.61 6.21 -0.07
C ARG A 174 -16.30 5.49 -1.23
N LEU A 175 -17.05 4.44 -0.93
CA LEU A 175 -17.72 3.59 -1.92
C LEU A 175 -19.17 4.01 -2.18
N VAL A 176 -19.75 4.89 -1.36
CA VAL A 176 -21.16 5.30 -1.44
C VAL A 176 -21.56 5.76 -2.84
N HIS A 177 -20.72 6.55 -3.52
CA HIS A 177 -21.01 6.97 -4.89
C HIS A 177 -21.01 5.82 -5.90
N GLN A 178 -20.10 4.85 -5.75
CA GLN A 178 -20.06 3.68 -6.63
C GLN A 178 -21.26 2.76 -6.36
N ILE A 179 -21.64 2.60 -5.10
CA ILE A 179 -22.84 1.87 -4.70
C ILE A 179 -24.09 2.53 -5.31
N SER A 180 -24.20 3.86 -5.19
CA SER A 180 -25.30 4.63 -5.79
C SER A 180 -25.38 4.41 -7.31
N TRP A 181 -24.23 4.40 -7.99
CA TRP A 181 -24.16 4.13 -9.42
C TRP A 181 -24.64 2.73 -9.77
N GLN A 182 -24.18 1.70 -9.04
CA GLN A 182 -24.61 0.31 -9.28
C GLN A 182 -26.11 0.13 -9.07
N VAL A 183 -26.65 0.74 -8.01
CA VAL A 183 -28.10 0.75 -7.76
C VAL A 183 -28.84 1.39 -8.92
N GLN A 184 -28.38 2.52 -9.44
CA GLN A 184 -29.03 3.20 -10.57
C GLN A 184 -28.95 2.42 -11.88
N GLN A 185 -27.83 1.77 -12.15
CA GLN A 185 -27.73 0.88 -13.31
C GLN A 185 -28.76 -0.24 -13.21
N ALA A 186 -28.89 -0.86 -12.03
CA ALA A 186 -29.91 -1.87 -11.80
C ALA A 186 -31.35 -1.33 -11.95
N GLU A 187 -31.65 -0.12 -11.46
CA GLU A 187 -32.96 0.54 -11.66
C GLU A 187 -33.26 0.80 -13.15
N ILE A 188 -32.25 1.22 -13.91
CA ILE A 188 -32.39 1.47 -15.36
C ILE A 188 -32.63 0.16 -16.11
N GLU A 189 -31.88 -0.89 -15.78
CA GLU A 189 -32.02 -2.22 -16.40
C GLU A 189 -33.39 -2.85 -16.12
N LEU A 190 -33.92 -2.67 -14.91
CA LEU A 190 -35.24 -3.15 -14.51
C LEU A 190 -36.38 -2.25 -15.00
N GLY A 191 -36.08 -0.99 -15.36
CA GLY A 191 -37.07 0.00 -15.80
C GLY A 191 -37.99 0.51 -14.68
N CYS A 192 -37.67 0.22 -13.42
CA CYS A 192 -38.42 0.61 -12.24
C CYS A 192 -37.48 0.75 -11.02
N GLY A 193 -37.97 1.36 -9.93
CA GLY A 193 -37.21 1.44 -8.69
C GLY A 193 -37.03 0.06 -8.04
N LEU A 194 -35.87 -0.18 -7.44
CA LEU A 194 -35.59 -1.45 -6.76
C LEU A 194 -36.48 -1.62 -5.53
N SER A 195 -36.96 -2.84 -5.31
CA SER A 195 -37.46 -3.24 -3.99
C SER A 195 -36.32 -3.23 -2.95
N THR A 196 -36.68 -3.24 -1.67
CA THR A 196 -35.68 -3.24 -0.59
C THR A 196 -34.75 -4.46 -0.63
N GLU A 197 -35.25 -5.62 -1.08
CA GLU A 197 -34.46 -6.85 -1.19
C GLU A 197 -33.53 -6.83 -2.42
N GLU A 198 -33.99 -6.27 -3.54
CA GLU A 198 -33.17 -6.09 -4.75
C GLU A 198 -32.06 -5.07 -4.52
N PHE A 199 -32.40 -3.98 -3.84
CA PHE A 199 -31.47 -2.97 -3.40
C PHE A 199 -30.35 -3.57 -2.54
N ASP A 200 -30.71 -4.29 -1.48
CA ASP A 200 -29.75 -4.94 -0.59
C ASP A 200 -28.86 -5.92 -1.36
N ARG A 201 -29.43 -6.70 -2.28
CA ARG A 201 -28.67 -7.66 -3.08
C ARG A 201 -27.59 -6.98 -3.92
N VAL A 202 -27.91 -5.83 -4.53
CA VAL A 202 -26.93 -5.05 -5.32
C VAL A 202 -25.84 -4.48 -4.43
N VAL A 203 -26.19 -3.88 -3.29
CA VAL A 203 -25.21 -3.29 -2.37
C VAL A 203 -24.31 -4.35 -1.74
N ILE A 204 -24.90 -5.44 -1.24
CA ILE A 204 -24.18 -6.57 -0.63
C ILE A 204 -23.30 -7.27 -1.66
N GLY A 205 -23.81 -7.49 -2.87
CA GLY A 205 -23.04 -8.07 -3.98
C GLY A 205 -21.81 -7.23 -4.31
N PHE A 206 -22.00 -5.93 -4.52
CA PHE A 206 -20.91 -4.99 -4.80
C PHE A 206 -19.86 -4.96 -3.68
N LEU A 207 -20.29 -4.92 -2.42
CA LEU A 207 -19.37 -4.87 -1.27
C LEU A 207 -18.61 -6.18 -1.06
N ASN A 208 -19.19 -7.34 -1.40
CA ASN A 208 -18.52 -8.64 -1.34
C ASN A 208 -17.46 -8.80 -2.45
N GLU A 209 -17.66 -8.19 -3.61
CA GLU A 209 -16.73 -8.23 -4.74
C GLU A 209 -15.58 -7.22 -4.59
N HIS A 210 -15.74 -6.19 -3.75
CA HIS A 210 -14.72 -5.16 -3.56
C HIS A 210 -13.55 -5.65 -2.70
N SER A 211 -12.34 -5.18 -3.00
CA SER A 211 -11.10 -5.55 -2.31
C SER A 211 -11.04 -5.16 -0.82
N VAL A 212 -11.94 -4.28 -0.38
CA VAL A 212 -12.06 -3.82 1.01
C VAL A 212 -13.04 -4.76 1.71
N ARG A 213 -12.50 -5.71 2.48
CA ARG A 213 -13.32 -6.72 3.17
C ARG A 213 -13.95 -6.15 4.43
N PHE A 214 -15.23 -5.83 4.33
CA PHE A 214 -16.09 -5.49 5.47
C PHE A 214 -16.56 -6.78 6.16
N SER A 215 -16.84 -6.71 7.47
CA SER A 215 -17.51 -7.82 8.14
C SER A 215 -18.93 -7.99 7.58
N ARG A 216 -19.48 -9.21 7.58
CA ARG A 216 -20.85 -9.46 7.11
C ARG A 216 -21.88 -8.55 7.79
N MET A 217 -21.75 -8.38 9.11
CA MET A 217 -22.61 -7.49 9.91
C MET A 217 -22.49 -6.03 9.45
N THR A 218 -21.28 -5.58 9.12
CA THR A 218 -21.02 -4.24 8.60
C THR A 218 -21.63 -4.05 7.21
N ILE A 219 -21.55 -5.04 6.33
CA ILE A 219 -22.15 -5.00 4.98
C ILE A 219 -23.67 -4.87 5.08
N GLU A 220 -24.31 -5.70 5.91
CA GLU A 220 -25.76 -5.67 6.13
C GLU A 220 -26.20 -4.33 6.73
N LYS A 221 -25.41 -3.76 7.65
CA LYS A 221 -25.64 -2.41 8.21
C LYS A 221 -25.48 -1.30 7.18
N ILE A 222 -24.46 -1.36 6.33
CA ILE A 222 -24.26 -0.38 5.24
C ILE A 222 -25.46 -0.42 4.28
N ALA A 223 -25.90 -1.61 3.85
CA ALA A 223 -27.06 -1.75 2.98
C ALA A 223 -28.33 -1.17 3.64
N ALA A 224 -28.57 -1.50 4.91
CA ALA A 224 -29.72 -0.99 5.66
C ALA A 224 -29.72 0.53 5.83
N VAL A 225 -28.55 1.13 6.09
CA VAL A 225 -28.41 2.58 6.25
C VAL A 225 -28.57 3.31 4.91
N LEU A 226 -27.94 2.81 3.85
CA LEU A 226 -28.00 3.41 2.52
C LEU A 226 -29.41 3.35 1.91
N ARG A 227 -30.20 2.34 2.28
CA ARG A 227 -31.61 2.22 1.88
C ARG A 227 -32.46 3.45 2.24
N ASN A 228 -32.16 4.09 3.37
CA ASN A 228 -32.96 5.19 3.91
C ASN A 228 -32.50 6.58 3.45
N GLY A 229 -31.39 6.69 2.72
CA GLY A 229 -30.75 7.97 2.49
C GLY A 229 -29.79 8.04 1.32
N LEU A 230 -29.87 7.14 0.34
CA LEU A 230 -29.08 7.33 -0.88
C LEU A 230 -29.51 8.62 -1.61
N PRO A 231 -28.56 9.50 -1.94
CA PRO A 231 -28.87 10.61 -2.81
C PRO A 231 -29.31 10.05 -4.16
N LYS A 232 -30.53 10.35 -4.60
CA LYS A 232 -30.99 10.06 -5.95
C LYS A 232 -30.10 10.82 -6.94
N GLN A 233 -29.07 10.16 -7.46
CA GLN A 233 -28.28 10.70 -8.55
C GLN A 233 -29.06 10.46 -9.86
N SER A 234 -29.34 11.52 -10.62
CA SER A 234 -29.83 11.35 -11.98
C SER A 234 -28.66 10.95 -12.89
N ILE A 235 -28.92 10.28 -14.01
CA ILE A 235 -27.91 10.01 -15.06
C ILE A 235 -27.18 11.31 -15.45
N GLU A 236 -27.87 12.45 -15.40
CA GLU A 236 -27.35 13.81 -15.65
C GLU A 236 -26.40 14.32 -14.53
N SER A 237 -26.42 13.71 -13.34
CA SER A 237 -25.49 14.04 -12.25
C SER A 237 -24.20 13.22 -12.28
N CYS A 238 -24.20 12.05 -12.93
CA CYS A 238 -22.98 11.36 -13.36
C CYS A 238 -22.36 12.03 -14.60
N GLN A 239 -23.20 12.71 -15.39
CA GLN A 239 -22.77 13.56 -16.49
C GLN A 239 -21.92 14.75 -16.03
N LYS A 240 -21.85 15.07 -14.73
CA LYS A 240 -20.98 16.13 -14.18
C LYS A 240 -19.58 15.71 -13.82
N TRP A 241 -19.33 14.41 -13.81
CA TRP A 241 -17.99 13.84 -14.01
C TRP A 241 -17.64 13.80 -15.52
N LEU A 242 -18.53 14.34 -16.37
CA LEU A 242 -18.42 14.68 -17.79
C LEU A 242 -18.86 16.16 -18.08
N GLU A 243 -19.02 17.06 -17.06
CA GLU A 243 -19.42 18.52 -17.00
C GLU A 243 -20.74 19.00 -16.26
N PRO A 244 -20.79 20.20 -15.58
CA PRO A 244 -21.19 20.45 -14.17
C PRO A 244 -22.61 21.05 -13.83
N SER A 245 -22.92 21.20 -12.51
CA SER A 245 -23.96 21.99 -11.74
C SER A 245 -25.42 21.47 -11.48
N THR A 246 -26.01 21.32 -10.26
CA THR A 246 -26.13 22.22 -9.09
C THR A 246 -26.71 21.52 -7.83
N ASP A 247 -26.31 22.04 -6.65
CA ASP A 247 -26.92 22.19 -5.28
C ASP A 247 -28.12 21.38 -4.76
N VAL A 248 -28.09 21.00 -3.46
CA VAL A 248 -28.86 21.61 -2.33
C VAL A 248 -28.28 21.16 -0.95
N CYS A 249 -28.23 22.12 -0.01
CA CYS A 249 -27.84 22.02 1.40
C CYS A 249 -29.00 21.56 2.31
N PHE A 250 -28.77 20.64 3.26
CA PHE A 250 -29.61 20.50 4.47
C PHE A 250 -28.80 20.03 5.69
N GLN A 251 -29.22 20.54 6.86
CA GLN A 251 -28.60 20.40 8.18
C GLN A 251 -28.86 19.03 8.84
N VAL A 252 -27.87 18.57 9.59
CA VAL A 252 -27.89 17.33 10.41
C VAL A 252 -28.16 17.67 11.87
N PRO A 253 -28.99 16.90 12.59
CA PRO A 253 -28.85 16.71 14.03
C PRO A 253 -28.33 15.30 14.36
N GLY A 254 -27.34 15.25 15.26
CA GLY A 254 -27.22 14.21 16.29
C GLY A 254 -26.32 13.00 15.97
N ASN A 255 -25.09 13.07 16.53
CA ASN A 255 -24.08 12.01 16.61
C ASN A 255 -24.57 10.83 17.47
N ASP A 256 -24.57 9.60 16.94
CA ASP A 256 -24.71 8.35 17.72
C ASP A 256 -24.03 7.14 17.01
N CYS A 257 -22.80 7.31 16.48
CA CYS A 257 -22.11 6.23 15.75
C CYS A 257 -20.64 5.98 16.18
N GLN A 258 -20.26 6.31 17.42
CA GLN A 258 -18.91 6.00 17.93
C GLN A 258 -18.67 4.52 18.28
N VAL A 259 -19.67 3.65 18.14
CA VAL A 259 -19.57 2.24 18.56
C VAL A 259 -18.96 1.33 17.47
N ASP A 260 -19.04 1.69 16.18
CA ASP A 260 -18.63 0.79 15.08
C ASP A 260 -17.17 0.93 14.61
N GLU A 261 -16.53 2.08 14.82
CA GLU A 261 -15.11 2.27 14.46
C GLU A 261 -14.19 1.41 15.33
N GLN A 262 -14.56 1.19 16.60
CA GLN A 262 -13.80 0.34 17.50
C GLN A 262 -13.85 -1.13 17.07
N ASP A 263 -14.98 -1.60 16.55
CA ASP A 263 -15.13 -2.97 16.11
C ASP A 263 -14.46 -3.22 14.75
N GLU A 264 -14.49 -2.25 13.83
CA GLU A 264 -13.68 -2.32 12.60
C GLU A 264 -12.18 -2.27 12.92
N HIS A 265 -11.76 -1.41 13.84
CA HIS A 265 -10.37 -1.34 14.29
C HIS A 265 -9.93 -2.68 14.92
N ARG A 266 -10.76 -3.29 15.78
CA ARG A 266 -10.51 -4.63 16.36
C ARG A 266 -10.44 -5.70 15.27
N TYR A 267 -11.33 -5.67 14.29
CA TYR A 267 -11.32 -6.61 13.16
C TYR A 267 -10.08 -6.45 12.29
N GLN A 268 -9.66 -5.22 11.97
CA GLN A 268 -8.43 -4.99 11.21
C GLN A 268 -7.19 -5.46 11.98
N ILE A 269 -7.15 -5.22 13.30
CA ILE A 269 -6.10 -5.74 14.17
C ILE A 269 -6.09 -7.27 14.19
N SER A 270 -7.26 -7.92 14.30
CA SER A 270 -7.34 -9.38 14.29
C SER A 270 -6.86 -9.96 12.95
N GLN A 271 -7.22 -9.34 11.82
CA GLN A 271 -6.74 -9.72 10.49
C GLN A 271 -5.23 -9.56 10.34
N ILE A 272 -4.64 -8.52 10.92
CA ILE A 272 -3.17 -8.33 10.94
C ILE A 272 -2.52 -9.44 11.76
N HIS A 273 -3.00 -9.72 12.98
CA HIS A 273 -2.46 -10.80 13.80
C HIS A 273 -2.62 -12.18 13.15
N GLU A 274 -3.74 -12.42 12.47
CA GLU A 274 -3.96 -13.65 11.73
C GLU A 274 -3.00 -13.77 10.54
N ALA A 275 -2.81 -12.69 9.77
CA ALA A 275 -1.82 -12.66 8.69
C ALA A 275 -0.39 -12.88 9.19
N MET A 276 -0.02 -12.32 10.35
CA MET A 276 1.28 -12.57 10.99
C MET A 276 1.45 -14.04 11.42
N ARG A 277 0.36 -14.68 11.89
CA ARG A 277 0.35 -16.10 12.24
C ARG A 277 0.51 -16.97 11.00
N ARG A 278 -0.25 -16.71 9.93
CA ARG A 278 -0.13 -17.41 8.64
C ARG A 278 1.27 -17.24 8.05
N ALA A 279 1.83 -16.04 8.18
CA ALA A 279 3.18 -15.75 7.76
C ALA A 279 4.25 -16.32 8.69
N LYS A 280 3.93 -17.05 9.77
CA LYS A 280 4.88 -17.64 10.73
C LYS A 280 5.91 -16.62 11.29
N PHE A 281 5.50 -15.40 11.63
CA PHE A 281 6.44 -14.41 12.18
C PHE A 281 6.92 -14.81 13.59
N SER A 282 8.23 -14.77 13.82
CA SER A 282 8.83 -14.87 15.15
C SER A 282 8.46 -13.66 16.03
N GLN A 283 8.60 -13.78 17.36
CA GLN A 283 8.33 -12.68 18.29
C GLN A 283 9.13 -11.40 17.96
N ILE A 284 10.36 -11.57 17.48
CA ILE A 284 11.22 -10.48 17.03
C ILE A 284 10.65 -9.80 15.79
N GLU A 285 10.23 -10.58 14.79
CA GLU A 285 9.67 -10.03 13.55
C GLU A 285 8.31 -9.36 13.78
N GLN A 286 7.50 -9.93 14.67
CA GLN A 286 6.23 -9.33 15.08
C GLN A 286 6.46 -7.96 15.71
N ALA A 287 7.43 -7.83 16.61
CA ALA A 287 7.75 -6.56 17.26
C ALA A 287 8.22 -5.49 16.24
N ILE A 288 9.05 -5.87 15.26
CA ILE A 288 9.52 -4.96 14.20
C ILE A 288 8.36 -4.49 13.31
N VAL A 289 7.46 -5.39 12.93
CA VAL A 289 6.36 -5.07 12.01
C VAL A 289 5.26 -4.25 12.69
N LEU A 290 4.90 -4.59 13.94
CA LEU A 290 3.90 -3.85 14.70
C LEU A 290 4.40 -2.44 15.06
N GLU A 291 5.69 -2.29 15.42
CA GLU A 291 6.31 -0.97 15.59
C GLU A 291 6.22 -0.16 14.29
N ARG A 292 6.55 -0.78 13.15
CA ARG A 292 6.54 -0.11 11.85
C ARG A 292 5.14 0.32 11.41
N LEU A 293 4.10 -0.41 11.79
CA LEU A 293 2.69 -0.10 11.52
C LEU A 293 2.07 0.87 12.54
N GLY A 294 2.79 1.21 13.62
CA GLY A 294 2.27 2.03 14.71
C GLY A 294 1.24 1.33 15.58
N LEU A 295 1.28 0.00 15.65
CA LEU A 295 0.39 -0.84 16.48
C LEU A 295 1.08 -1.25 17.78
N ALA A 296 0.34 -1.73 18.78
CA ALA A 296 0.93 -2.18 20.04
C ALA A 296 1.92 -3.35 19.83
N TYR A 297 3.15 -3.22 20.34
CA TYR A 297 4.23 -4.20 20.20
C TYR A 297 4.99 -4.42 21.52
N GLN A 298 5.76 -5.50 21.60
CA GLN A 298 6.62 -5.77 22.76
C GLN A 298 7.88 -4.89 22.70
N ALA A 299 7.85 -3.74 23.39
CA ALA A 299 8.91 -2.74 23.38
C ALA A 299 10.28 -3.30 23.79
N THR A 300 10.32 -4.19 24.78
CA THR A 300 11.55 -4.83 25.27
C THR A 300 12.24 -5.67 24.19
N VAL A 301 11.46 -6.41 23.39
CA VAL A 301 11.95 -7.24 22.27
C VAL A 301 12.44 -6.36 21.13
N PHE A 302 11.70 -5.30 20.79
CA PHE A 302 12.11 -4.36 19.74
C PHE A 302 13.40 -3.61 20.10
N GLU A 303 13.53 -3.11 21.33
CA GLU A 303 14.73 -2.40 21.80
C GLU A 303 15.98 -3.28 21.75
N GLN A 304 15.87 -4.57 22.08
CA GLN A 304 16.99 -5.51 21.96
C GLN A 304 17.49 -5.64 20.52
N VAL A 305 16.58 -5.58 19.54
CA VAL A 305 16.92 -5.64 18.11
C VAL A 305 17.47 -4.30 17.63
N ALA A 306 16.87 -3.18 18.04
CA ALA A 306 17.30 -1.84 17.69
C ALA A 306 18.71 -1.52 18.21
N ARG A 307 19.09 -2.04 19.39
CA ARG A 307 20.46 -1.90 19.93
C ARG A 307 21.51 -2.71 19.16
N ARG A 308 21.09 -3.75 18.42
CA ARG A 308 21.99 -4.67 17.69
C ARG A 308 22.09 -4.35 16.19
N CYS A 309 21.31 -3.41 15.68
CA CYS A 309 21.22 -3.12 14.25
C CYS A 309 21.23 -1.61 14.02
N THR A 310 21.81 -1.18 12.90
CA THR A 310 21.66 0.22 12.46
C THR A 310 20.23 0.49 12.01
N SER A 311 19.80 1.74 12.07
CA SER A 311 18.47 2.16 11.64
C SER A 311 18.19 1.79 10.17
N ALA A 312 19.20 1.84 9.30
CA ALA A 312 19.10 1.46 7.90
C ALA A 312 18.83 -0.04 7.72
N THR A 313 19.54 -0.89 8.47
CA THR A 313 19.34 -2.34 8.44
C THR A 313 17.97 -2.73 8.99
N LEU A 314 17.54 -2.08 10.07
CA LEU A 314 16.21 -2.26 10.65
C LEU A 314 15.10 -1.85 9.65
N ARG A 315 15.27 -0.74 8.94
CA ARG A 315 14.34 -0.26 7.90
C ARG A 315 14.24 -1.26 6.74
N LYS A 316 15.37 -1.76 6.23
CA LYS A 316 15.39 -2.79 5.17
C LYS A 316 14.68 -4.07 5.63
N ARG A 317 14.93 -4.51 6.86
CA ARG A 317 14.29 -5.68 7.45
C ARG A 317 12.78 -5.48 7.61
N ALA A 318 12.36 -4.34 8.15
CA ALA A 318 10.94 -3.99 8.28
C ALA A 318 10.22 -3.95 6.93
N SER A 319 10.84 -3.38 5.88
CA SER A 319 10.25 -3.37 4.54
C SER A 319 10.04 -4.78 3.98
N ARG A 320 10.99 -5.71 4.15
CA ARG A 320 10.82 -7.11 3.71
C ARG A 320 9.69 -7.80 4.48
N LEU A 321 9.66 -7.64 5.79
CA LEU A 321 8.60 -8.22 6.63
C LEU A 321 7.22 -7.61 6.30
N LEU A 322 7.14 -6.34 5.93
CA LEU A 322 5.90 -5.73 5.45
C LEU A 322 5.45 -6.33 4.13
N VAL A 323 6.36 -6.61 3.19
CA VAL A 323 6.00 -7.31 1.95
C VAL A 323 5.44 -8.71 2.26
N ARG A 324 6.07 -9.47 3.16
CA ARG A 324 5.59 -10.78 3.62
C ARG A 324 4.24 -10.70 4.34
N LEU A 325 4.03 -9.67 5.16
CA LEU A 325 2.74 -9.41 5.82
C LEU A 325 1.66 -9.04 4.78
N MET A 326 2.00 -8.19 3.83
CA MET A 326 1.09 -7.76 2.76
C MET A 326 0.71 -8.94 1.86
N ALA A 327 1.66 -9.82 1.54
CA ALA A 327 1.39 -11.07 0.85
C ALA A 327 0.42 -11.94 1.67
N ALA A 328 0.71 -12.17 2.97
CA ALA A 328 -0.15 -12.98 3.83
C ALA A 328 -1.55 -12.37 4.09
N ARG A 329 -1.68 -11.04 4.00
CA ARG A 329 -2.92 -10.29 4.23
C ARG A 329 -3.78 -10.16 2.96
N TYR A 330 -3.16 -9.92 1.80
CA TYR A 330 -3.85 -9.59 0.55
C TYR A 330 -3.79 -10.70 -0.50
N GLN A 331 -3.05 -11.78 -0.27
CA GLN A 331 -3.11 -13.01 -1.06
C GLN A 331 -3.54 -14.19 -0.17
N PRO A 332 -4.83 -14.26 0.23
CA PRO A 332 -5.37 -15.43 0.92
C PRO A 332 -5.44 -16.70 0.05
N GLN A 333 -5.04 -16.62 -1.23
CA GLN A 333 -5.15 -17.68 -2.24
C GLN A 333 -3.91 -18.59 -2.36
N SER A 334 -2.76 -18.25 -1.73
CA SER A 334 -1.57 -19.13 -1.73
C SER A 334 -1.06 -19.48 -0.32
N PRO A 335 -1.90 -20.07 0.54
CA PRO A 335 -1.57 -20.33 1.95
C PRO A 335 -0.38 -21.26 2.16
N ARG A 336 -0.08 -22.16 1.22
CA ARG A 336 0.96 -23.19 1.34
C ARG A 336 2.30 -22.76 0.78
N PHE A 337 2.36 -21.93 -0.27
CA PHE A 337 3.62 -21.59 -0.94
C PHE A 337 4.07 -20.12 -0.82
N GLY A 338 3.28 -19.24 -0.20
CA GLY A 338 3.60 -17.81 -0.07
C GLY A 338 4.90 -17.49 0.69
N TRP A 339 5.40 -18.42 1.51
CA TRP A 339 6.65 -18.27 2.26
C TRP A 339 7.91 -18.35 1.36
N LEU A 340 7.82 -18.92 0.16
CA LEU A 340 8.95 -19.04 -0.79
C LEU A 340 9.47 -17.67 -1.29
N MET A 341 8.72 -16.59 -1.10
CA MET A 341 9.06 -15.25 -1.59
C MET A 341 10.38 -14.69 -1.04
N ASP A 342 10.77 -15.09 0.17
CA ASP A 342 11.98 -14.62 0.83
C ASP A 342 13.06 -15.72 0.97
N GLU A 343 12.78 -16.93 0.50
CA GLU A 343 13.68 -18.06 0.66
C GLU A 343 14.64 -18.23 -0.52
N THR A 344 15.78 -18.85 -0.24
CA THR A 344 16.73 -19.29 -1.27
C THR A 344 16.45 -20.75 -1.64
N ALA A 345 16.90 -21.18 -2.82
CA ALA A 345 16.76 -22.57 -3.24
C ALA A 345 17.32 -23.56 -2.21
N THR A 346 18.38 -23.19 -1.49
CA THR A 346 18.99 -24.09 -0.50
C THR A 346 18.21 -24.13 0.80
N SER A 347 17.64 -23.01 1.26
CA SER A 347 16.88 -22.95 2.52
C SER A 347 15.46 -23.50 2.39
N ALA A 348 14.82 -23.34 1.22
CA ALA A 348 13.44 -23.78 1.00
C ALA A 348 13.28 -25.28 0.78
N LYS A 349 14.35 -26.01 0.40
CA LYS A 349 14.22 -27.34 -0.20
C LYS A 349 13.45 -28.35 0.66
N ALA A 350 13.79 -28.48 1.94
CA ALA A 350 13.17 -29.49 2.81
C ALA A 350 11.68 -29.20 3.06
N GLU A 351 11.37 -27.96 3.47
CA GLU A 351 9.98 -27.51 3.74
C GLU A 351 9.13 -27.52 2.46
N LEU A 352 9.72 -27.24 1.29
CA LEU A 352 9.04 -27.31 0.00
C LEU A 352 8.64 -28.75 -0.35
N VAL A 353 9.56 -29.70 -0.21
CA VAL A 353 9.30 -31.12 -0.48
C VAL A 353 8.23 -31.67 0.46
N GLU A 354 8.28 -31.31 1.74
CA GLU A 354 7.26 -31.66 2.74
C GLU A 354 5.89 -31.09 2.39
N THR A 355 5.83 -29.79 2.05
CA THR A 355 4.58 -29.12 1.66
C THR A 355 3.95 -29.76 0.41
N ILE A 356 4.77 -30.17 -0.57
CA ILE A 356 4.28 -30.87 -1.76
C ILE A 356 3.77 -32.27 -1.41
N ALA A 357 4.45 -33.00 -0.52
CA ALA A 357 4.02 -34.33 -0.08
C ALA A 357 2.69 -34.26 0.68
N GLU A 358 2.51 -33.28 1.55
CA GLU A 358 1.25 -33.01 2.25
C GLU A 358 0.13 -32.66 1.28
N LEU A 359 0.42 -31.85 0.26
CA LEU A 359 -0.54 -31.46 -0.76
C LEU A 359 -1.05 -32.66 -1.55
N VAL A 360 -0.16 -33.51 -2.04
CA VAL A 360 -0.51 -34.73 -2.77
C VAL A 360 -1.32 -35.69 -1.88
N SER A 361 -0.97 -35.79 -0.60
CA SER A 361 -1.68 -36.64 0.37
C SER A 361 -3.07 -36.11 0.75
N SER A 362 -3.33 -34.82 0.52
CA SER A 362 -4.61 -34.17 0.83
C SER A 362 -5.68 -34.29 -0.27
N VAL A 363 -5.33 -34.87 -1.43
CA VAL A 363 -6.25 -35.08 -2.56
C VAL A 363 -6.98 -36.43 -2.40
N PRO A 364 -8.32 -36.50 -2.62
CA PRO A 364 -9.08 -37.75 -2.49
C PRO A 364 -8.53 -38.87 -3.40
N SER A 365 -8.36 -40.05 -2.81
CA SER A 365 -7.69 -41.23 -3.42
C SER A 365 -8.33 -41.75 -4.72
N GLU A 366 -9.57 -41.36 -5.03
CA GLU A 366 -10.28 -41.76 -6.27
C GLU A 366 -9.81 -40.98 -7.51
N GLN A 367 -9.07 -39.87 -7.34
CA GLN A 367 -8.43 -39.10 -8.42
C GLN A 367 -6.90 -39.23 -8.43
N SER A 368 -6.34 -39.98 -7.47
CA SER A 368 -4.90 -40.07 -7.19
C SER A 368 -4.31 -41.38 -7.73
N GLU A 369 -4.32 -41.58 -9.06
CA GLU A 369 -3.39 -42.56 -9.67
C GLU A 369 -1.94 -42.04 -9.68
N PHE A 370 -1.73 -40.74 -9.45
CA PHE A 370 -0.43 -40.09 -9.52
C PHE A 370 0.10 -39.76 -8.13
N GLY A 371 1.11 -40.52 -7.69
CA GLY A 371 1.90 -40.17 -6.51
C GLY A 371 2.70 -38.86 -6.71
N MET A 372 3.45 -38.45 -5.69
CA MET A 372 4.21 -37.19 -5.65
C MET A 372 5.09 -36.94 -6.89
N ARG A 373 5.56 -38.00 -7.56
CA ARG A 373 6.36 -37.90 -8.78
C ARG A 373 5.55 -37.47 -10.00
N GLY A 374 4.39 -38.08 -10.24
CA GLY A 374 3.51 -37.73 -11.38
C GLY A 374 3.01 -36.30 -11.27
N PHE A 375 2.66 -35.91 -10.05
CA PHE A 375 2.32 -34.55 -9.68
C PHE A 375 3.37 -33.50 -10.08
N VAL A 376 4.65 -33.74 -9.76
CA VAL A 376 5.72 -32.82 -10.13
C VAL A 376 6.01 -32.89 -11.63
N ASP A 377 5.92 -34.06 -12.24
CA ASP A 377 6.10 -34.20 -13.68
C ASP A 377 5.06 -33.36 -14.45
N ASP A 378 3.80 -33.33 -14.00
CA ASP A 378 2.74 -32.51 -14.57
C ASP A 378 2.99 -31.01 -14.38
N LEU A 379 3.40 -30.59 -13.19
CA LEU A 379 3.81 -29.21 -12.92
C LEU A 379 4.96 -28.78 -13.86
N LEU A 380 5.99 -29.61 -14.00
CA LEU A 380 7.16 -29.31 -14.83
C LEU A 380 6.83 -29.35 -16.33
N ASN A 381 5.95 -30.26 -16.76
CA ASN A 381 5.39 -30.31 -18.11
C ASN A 381 4.63 -29.02 -18.41
N TRP A 382 3.76 -28.58 -17.51
CA TRP A 382 3.03 -27.31 -17.65
C TRP A 382 3.97 -26.12 -17.73
N MET A 383 4.97 -26.03 -16.85
CA MET A 383 5.97 -24.95 -16.90
C MET A 383 6.77 -24.95 -18.22
N SER A 384 6.98 -26.10 -18.86
CA SER A 384 7.70 -26.20 -20.13
C SER A 384 6.89 -25.76 -21.36
N VAL A 385 5.56 -25.93 -21.29
CA VAL A 385 4.60 -25.59 -22.36
C VAL A 385 4.00 -24.19 -22.17
N SER A 386 4.04 -23.65 -20.95
CA SER A 386 3.53 -22.31 -20.63
C SER A 386 4.15 -21.21 -21.50
N GLU A 387 3.30 -20.29 -21.97
CA GLU A 387 3.72 -19.08 -22.71
C GLU A 387 4.13 -17.91 -21.78
N SER A 388 4.07 -18.11 -20.47
CA SER A 388 4.33 -17.07 -19.47
C SER A 388 5.83 -16.89 -19.17
N VAL A 389 6.15 -15.88 -18.37
CA VAL A 389 7.52 -15.49 -17.98
C VAL A 389 8.26 -16.56 -17.14
N TYR A 390 7.56 -17.56 -16.59
CA TYR A 390 8.14 -18.68 -15.86
C TYR A 390 8.39 -19.93 -16.71
N ARG A 391 8.30 -19.82 -18.05
CA ARG A 391 8.63 -20.92 -18.96
C ARG A 391 10.03 -21.49 -18.69
N ILE A 392 10.13 -22.81 -18.67
CA ILE A 392 11.41 -23.52 -18.47
C ILE A 392 11.86 -24.26 -19.74
N SER A 393 13.17 -24.30 -19.96
CA SER A 393 13.81 -25.12 -20.98
C SER A 393 13.88 -26.60 -20.54
N ILE A 394 14.23 -27.48 -21.48
CA ILE A 394 14.43 -28.92 -21.20
C ILE A 394 15.53 -29.13 -20.16
N SER A 395 16.61 -28.32 -20.18
CA SER A 395 17.69 -28.41 -19.20
C SER A 395 17.28 -27.89 -17.82
N GLU A 396 16.50 -26.80 -17.76
CA GLU A 396 15.95 -26.27 -16.50
C GLU A 396 14.96 -27.27 -15.87
N ARG A 397 14.15 -27.95 -16.68
CA ARG A 397 13.25 -29.03 -16.24
C ARG A 397 14.01 -30.19 -15.59
N GLY A 398 15.09 -30.65 -16.21
CA GLY A 398 15.94 -31.70 -15.65
C GLY A 398 16.51 -31.29 -14.28
N ALA A 399 17.03 -30.07 -14.17
CA ALA A 399 17.57 -29.54 -12.92
C ALA A 399 16.51 -29.37 -11.82
N LEU A 400 15.28 -28.97 -12.18
CA LEU A 400 14.16 -28.85 -11.24
C LEU A 400 13.69 -30.22 -10.74
N CYS A 401 13.62 -31.20 -11.62
CA CYS A 401 13.27 -32.58 -11.26
C CYS A 401 14.31 -33.18 -10.30
N GLU A 402 15.61 -33.02 -10.59
CA GLU A 402 16.69 -33.46 -9.69
C GLU A 402 16.71 -32.70 -8.35
N TYR A 403 16.33 -31.41 -8.36
CA TYR A 403 16.23 -30.59 -7.15
C TYR A 403 15.09 -31.06 -6.22
N LEU A 404 13.94 -31.45 -6.78
CA LEU A 404 12.77 -31.95 -6.02
C LEU A 404 12.87 -33.45 -5.68
N PHE A 405 13.44 -34.26 -6.58
CA PHE A 405 13.68 -35.70 -6.40
C PHE A 405 15.12 -36.06 -6.81
N PRO A 406 16.08 -35.98 -5.89
CA PRO A 406 17.40 -36.54 -6.17
C PRO A 406 17.27 -38.06 -6.35
N ASP A 407 17.62 -38.59 -7.53
CA ASP A 407 17.64 -40.03 -7.78
C ASP A 407 18.52 -40.73 -6.74
N SER A 408 17.95 -41.69 -6.01
CA SER A 408 18.63 -42.49 -4.98
C SER A 408 19.82 -43.32 -5.51
N GLY A 409 19.96 -43.46 -6.84
CA GLY A 409 21.08 -44.12 -7.51
C GLY A 409 22.28 -43.23 -7.86
N ARG A 410 22.16 -41.90 -7.77
CA ARG A 410 23.26 -40.94 -8.03
C ARG A 410 23.60 -40.17 -6.75
N ALA A 411 23.91 -40.90 -5.68
CA ALA A 411 24.27 -40.37 -4.36
C ALA A 411 25.58 -39.55 -4.28
N GLY A 412 26.08 -39.00 -5.40
CA GLY A 412 27.33 -38.24 -5.46
C GLY A 412 27.19 -36.73 -5.60
N LYS A 413 26.08 -36.21 -6.16
CA LYS A 413 25.86 -34.76 -6.33
C LYS A 413 24.36 -34.43 -6.36
N ALA A 414 23.66 -34.60 -5.24
CA ALA A 414 22.38 -33.92 -5.08
C ALA A 414 22.65 -32.41 -5.11
N THR A 415 22.23 -31.72 -6.17
CA THR A 415 22.37 -30.28 -6.27
C THR A 415 21.42 -29.64 -5.26
N ASN A 416 21.96 -29.23 -4.10
CA ASN A 416 21.27 -28.34 -3.16
C ASN A 416 21.21 -26.88 -3.67
N HIS A 417 21.75 -26.67 -4.87
CA HIS A 417 21.84 -25.39 -5.53
C HIS A 417 21.13 -25.48 -6.86
N LEU A 418 19.98 -24.83 -6.91
CA LEU A 418 19.30 -24.47 -8.15
C LEU A 418 19.68 -23.02 -8.48
N GLU A 419 19.85 -22.71 -9.76
CA GLU A 419 20.10 -21.33 -10.18
C GLU A 419 18.96 -20.41 -9.70
N SER A 420 19.32 -19.20 -9.24
CA SER A 420 18.36 -18.27 -8.62
C SER A 420 17.20 -17.90 -9.56
N ASN A 421 17.47 -17.81 -10.87
CA ASN A 421 16.44 -17.56 -11.87
C ASN A 421 15.47 -18.75 -11.99
N THR A 422 16.00 -19.96 -12.11
CA THR A 422 15.23 -21.21 -12.21
C THR A 422 14.38 -21.47 -10.96
N PHE A 423 14.93 -21.16 -9.77
CA PHE A 423 14.16 -21.21 -8.52
C PHE A 423 13.05 -20.16 -8.46
N SER A 424 13.32 -18.94 -8.95
CA SER A 424 12.31 -17.88 -9.03
C SER A 424 11.15 -18.26 -9.95
N LYS A 425 11.42 -18.97 -11.05
CA LYS A 425 10.38 -19.53 -11.94
C LYS A 425 9.54 -20.60 -11.25
N LEU A 426 10.17 -21.56 -10.55
CA LEU A 426 9.46 -22.59 -9.78
C LEU A 426 8.55 -21.97 -8.70
N ARG A 427 9.10 -21.01 -7.95
CA ARG A 427 8.34 -20.28 -6.94
C ARG A 427 7.12 -19.59 -7.52
N ALA A 428 7.30 -18.84 -8.61
CA ALA A 428 6.20 -18.14 -9.25
C ALA A 428 5.13 -19.12 -9.76
N ALA A 429 5.56 -20.22 -10.38
CA ALA A 429 4.67 -21.26 -10.88
C ALA A 429 3.85 -21.91 -9.75
N LEU A 430 4.46 -22.28 -8.62
CA LEU A 430 3.75 -22.89 -7.48
C LEU A 430 2.72 -21.95 -6.86
N ILE A 431 3.07 -20.67 -6.69
CA ILE A 431 2.16 -19.66 -6.16
C ILE A 431 0.99 -19.42 -7.12
N GLU A 432 1.27 -19.39 -8.43
CA GLU A 432 0.25 -19.20 -9.45
C GLU A 432 -0.67 -20.41 -9.61
N GLN A 433 -0.10 -21.61 -9.51
CA GLN A 433 -0.86 -22.85 -9.51
C GLN A 433 -1.77 -22.94 -8.30
N GLU A 434 -1.30 -22.61 -7.10
CA GLU A 434 -2.12 -22.54 -5.88
C GLU A 434 -3.25 -21.51 -6.00
N ARG A 435 -2.99 -20.37 -6.66
CA ARG A 435 -4.00 -19.33 -6.97
C ARG A 435 -5.12 -19.83 -7.89
N LEU A 436 -4.87 -20.84 -8.71
CA LEU A 436 -5.79 -21.36 -9.72
C LEU A 436 -6.50 -22.65 -9.26
N ASP A 437 -6.64 -22.85 -7.94
CA ASP A 437 -7.27 -24.03 -7.31
C ASP A 437 -6.63 -25.34 -7.77
N PHE A 438 -5.42 -25.50 -7.26
CA PHE A 438 -4.56 -26.58 -7.62
C PHE A 438 -5.05 -27.98 -7.15
N PRO A 439 -4.88 -29.04 -7.98
CA PRO A 439 -4.47 -29.02 -9.38
C PRO A 439 -5.69 -28.82 -10.30
N PHE A 440 -5.48 -28.29 -11.52
CA PHE A 440 -6.52 -28.26 -12.55
C PHE A 440 -6.93 -29.70 -12.93
N TRP A 441 -7.87 -30.30 -12.20
CA TRP A 441 -8.56 -31.55 -12.58
C TRP A 441 -9.99 -31.27 -13.03
N SER A 442 -10.24 -30.09 -13.61
CA SER A 442 -11.46 -29.82 -14.38
C SER A 442 -11.11 -29.76 -15.87
N MET A 443 -10.76 -30.91 -16.44
CA MET A 443 -11.16 -31.25 -17.80
C MET A 443 -12.00 -32.52 -17.76
#